data_AF-A0A443P1Y6-F1
#
_entry.id   AF-A0A443P1Y6-F1
#
_cell.length_a   1.000
_cell.length_b   1.000
_cell.length_c   1.000
_cell.angle_alpha   90.00
_cell.angle_beta   90.00
_cell.angle_gamma   90.00
#
_symmetry.space_group_name_H-M   'P 1'
#
loop_
_entity.id
_entity.type
_entity.pdbx_description
1 polymer ?
#
loop_
_entity_poly.entity_id
_entity_poly.type
_entity_poly.pdbx_seq_one_letter_code
_entity_poly.pdbx_strand_id
1 'polypeptide(L)'
;METQGRQTKEAFSRRIENLDGIIDSSLMVKEFDEALASLTAAFSAGKKLENRVLDDVAKAIIEIDDLIERKDEKASELKEIITKCIQQIRDHKAMFIKGKEITDKEKEKVGGTQSFGDELHWLETGVNQVKDKLQENTIKMRYNNLDPLLRRCLLFLFVFPGDAVISKRSIIYRWIGVGLIKPNKSQTAEQAGEQCFKMLLLSGLILPISKKHDKRPRCCIFPSSVKKMLEEVLGTKAKEVGFYFKTYDKEDLTAEDNRANDRPLSCLRATKDEQSVIVSSNPKTSELLSLFNINAQYLKCESDEFSKFKSIKVLQLGKWQIFSDLQLGKRPIFSDRHIEVADTKFLESLGTMKDLRYLSLQGISRITTLPDSLERLTNLQILDLRACHNLEALPTGIGLLKNLTHLDVSECSLLDRMPKGLSSLSGLQVLKGFIISRNITRNITSDSCRLKDLAVLKNLRKLTINIAGGTIANDDLKELTAFETLSSLTITWGQVTETLLEQKVTVTPPKSGSLHALEKLDLQCIPQHEKLNWLTPGVFPNLKKLYIRGGGLKSLNLGTNTGKWNVETLRLKYLSNLECNHWSDIENTFSSLALVEIYKCPKLIEKKLPSHHHGGTVWIKINGEGWIPVKD
;
A
#
# COMPACT_ATOMS: atom_id res chain seq x y z
N MET A 1 22.20 -26.32 38.19
CA MET A 1 22.05 -25.15 37.28
C MET A 1 20.90 -25.33 36.29
N GLU A 2 20.79 -26.45 35.56
CA GLU A 2 19.67 -26.70 34.63
C GLU A 2 18.26 -26.73 35.28
N THR A 3 18.14 -27.31 36.48
CA THR A 3 16.86 -27.45 37.20
C THR A 3 16.35 -26.12 37.78
N GLN A 4 17.27 -25.26 38.23
CA GLN A 4 16.97 -23.88 38.65
C GLN A 4 16.60 -23.03 37.42
N GLY A 5 17.37 -23.10 36.32
CA GLY A 5 17.06 -22.37 35.09
C GLY A 5 15.71 -22.73 34.46
N ARG A 6 15.26 -24.00 34.54
CA ARG A 6 13.93 -24.44 34.07
C ARG A 6 12.79 -23.93 34.94
N GLN A 7 12.94 -23.96 36.27
CA GLN A 7 11.93 -23.45 37.19
C GLN A 7 11.80 -21.93 37.11
N THR A 8 12.91 -21.21 36.96
CA THR A 8 12.91 -19.75 36.73
C THR A 8 12.26 -19.41 35.39
N LYS A 9 12.52 -20.17 34.31
CA LYS A 9 11.92 -19.97 32.98
C LYS A 9 10.40 -20.22 32.95
N GLU A 10 9.89 -21.25 33.63
CA GLU A 10 8.45 -21.53 33.71
C GLU A 10 7.70 -20.54 34.63
N ALA A 11 8.33 -20.10 35.73
CA ALA A 11 7.80 -19.06 36.59
C ALA A 11 7.80 -17.69 35.89
N PHE A 12 8.85 -17.39 35.13
CA PHE A 12 9.00 -16.20 34.28
C PHE A 12 7.94 -16.18 33.18
N SER A 13 7.72 -17.29 32.47
CA SER A 13 6.73 -17.36 31.38
C SER A 13 5.28 -17.17 31.85
N ARG A 14 4.91 -17.69 33.03
CA ARG A 14 3.55 -17.53 33.60
C ARG A 14 3.28 -16.14 34.20
N ARG A 15 4.32 -15.35 34.51
CA ARG A 15 4.19 -14.04 35.18
C ARG A 15 4.26 -12.85 34.21
N ILE A 16 4.67 -13.12 32.97
CA ILE A 16 4.74 -12.17 31.84
C ILE A 16 3.38 -11.77 31.27
N GLU A 17 2.37 -12.62 31.41
CA GLU A 17 1.04 -12.42 30.81
C GLU A 17 0.26 -11.21 31.36
N ASN A 18 0.76 -10.51 32.40
CA ASN A 18 0.01 -9.48 33.13
C ASN A 18 0.57 -8.04 33.04
N LEU A 19 1.53 -7.76 32.14
CA LEU A 19 2.15 -6.43 32.01
C LEU A 19 1.41 -5.55 30.99
N ASP A 20 0.69 -4.53 31.48
CA ASP A 20 0.07 -3.48 30.65
C ASP A 20 0.58 -2.11 31.15
N GLY A 21 1.35 -1.41 30.29
CA GLY A 21 1.55 0.04 30.37
C GLY A 21 2.80 0.59 31.06
N ILE A 22 3.27 1.70 30.49
CA ILE A 22 4.12 2.78 31.04
C ILE A 22 5.61 2.73 30.61
N ILE A 23 6.02 3.84 29.98
CA ILE A 23 7.37 4.45 29.83
C ILE A 23 7.92 4.50 28.39
N ASP A 24 8.26 5.73 27.97
CA ASP A 24 8.88 6.14 26.70
C ASP A 24 10.27 5.48 26.51
N SER A 25 10.25 4.35 25.83
CA SER A 25 11.26 3.30 25.76
C SER A 25 12.36 3.53 24.73
N SER A 26 12.18 4.44 23.76
CA SER A 26 13.04 4.49 22.57
C SER A 26 14.48 4.93 22.85
N LEU A 27 14.68 5.87 23.77
CA LEU A 27 16.02 6.37 24.11
C LEU A 27 16.74 5.42 25.06
N MET A 28 16.03 4.88 26.05
CA MET A 28 16.58 3.92 27.01
C MET A 28 16.96 2.59 26.36
N VAL A 29 16.17 2.10 25.40
CA VAL A 29 16.51 0.88 24.62
C VAL A 29 17.82 1.09 23.85
N LYS A 30 18.05 2.29 23.30
CA LYS A 30 19.27 2.59 22.55
C LYS A 30 20.50 2.67 23.47
N GLU A 31 20.38 3.32 24.61
CA GLU A 31 21.48 3.42 25.60
C GLU A 31 21.81 2.06 26.21
N PHE A 32 20.79 1.22 26.43
CA PHE A 32 20.96 -0.17 26.88
C PHE A 32 21.61 -1.04 25.80
N ASP A 33 21.17 -0.94 24.53
CA ASP A 33 21.77 -1.63 23.38
C ASP A 33 23.26 -1.25 23.21
N GLU A 34 23.64 0.02 23.39
CA GLU A 34 25.03 0.49 23.30
C GLU A 34 25.90 0.00 24.47
N ALA A 35 25.34 -0.05 25.69
CA ALA A 35 26.01 -0.59 26.87
C ALA A 35 26.24 -2.10 26.75
N LEU A 36 25.26 -2.81 26.20
CA LEU A 36 25.31 -4.26 26.02
C LEU A 36 26.25 -4.66 24.88
N ALA A 37 26.19 -3.98 23.73
CA ALA A 37 27.14 -4.18 22.64
C ALA A 37 28.59 -3.91 23.10
N SER A 38 28.76 -2.93 23.98
CA SER A 38 30.04 -2.63 24.63
C SER A 38 30.54 -3.73 25.58
N LEU A 39 29.61 -4.48 26.20
CA LEU A 39 29.89 -5.60 27.08
C LEU A 39 30.19 -6.87 26.25
N THR A 40 29.35 -7.20 25.25
CA THR A 40 29.55 -8.28 24.27
C THR A 40 30.87 -8.15 23.52
N ALA A 41 31.26 -6.93 23.11
CA ALA A 41 32.57 -6.67 22.53
C ALA A 41 33.71 -6.97 23.50
N ALA A 42 33.56 -6.64 24.79
CA ALA A 42 34.55 -6.97 25.83
C ALA A 42 34.64 -8.48 26.09
N PHE A 43 33.53 -9.22 26.03
CA PHE A 43 33.50 -10.68 26.10
C PHE A 43 34.18 -11.36 24.90
N SER A 44 33.97 -10.83 23.69
CA SER A 44 34.59 -11.35 22.46
C SER A 44 36.11 -11.17 22.39
N ALA A 45 36.67 -10.28 23.23
CA ALA A 45 38.12 -10.00 23.31
C ALA A 45 38.90 -10.95 24.25
N GLY A 46 38.27 -11.99 24.79
CA GLY A 46 38.95 -13.20 25.28
C GLY A 46 39.80 -13.05 26.56
N LYS A 47 39.20 -12.68 27.70
CA LYS A 47 39.81 -12.88 29.03
C LYS A 47 38.76 -13.34 30.04
N LYS A 48 39.15 -14.31 30.90
CA LYS A 48 38.34 -14.96 31.95
C LYS A 48 37.46 -13.95 32.70
N LEU A 49 36.17 -14.25 32.83
CA LEU A 49 35.31 -13.59 33.82
C LEU A 49 35.52 -14.20 35.21
N GLU A 50 35.53 -13.35 36.23
CA GLU A 50 35.20 -13.77 37.60
C GLU A 50 33.68 -13.94 37.70
N ASN A 51 33.23 -15.06 38.29
CA ASN A 51 31.80 -15.37 38.52
C ASN A 51 31.02 -14.24 39.21
N ARG A 52 31.72 -13.35 39.93
CA ARG A 52 31.14 -12.16 40.58
C ARG A 52 30.50 -11.19 39.59
N VAL A 53 31.07 -11.01 38.40
CA VAL A 53 30.51 -10.10 37.38
C VAL A 53 29.23 -10.68 36.77
N LEU A 54 29.15 -12.01 36.62
CA LEU A 54 27.92 -12.69 36.18
C LEU A 54 26.83 -12.61 37.26
N ASP A 55 27.20 -12.79 38.53
CA ASP A 55 26.28 -12.65 39.67
C ASP A 55 25.77 -11.20 39.80
N ASP A 56 26.62 -10.20 39.62
CA ASP A 56 26.24 -8.78 39.70
C ASP A 56 25.32 -8.38 38.53
N VAL A 57 25.58 -8.86 37.30
CA VAL A 57 24.69 -8.63 36.14
C VAL A 57 23.36 -9.37 36.31
N ALA A 58 23.38 -10.62 36.80
CA ALA A 58 22.17 -11.37 37.09
C ALA A 58 21.33 -10.71 38.18
N LYS A 59 21.98 -10.17 39.22
CA LYS A 59 21.32 -9.44 40.30
C LYS A 59 20.73 -8.11 39.83
N ALA A 60 21.41 -7.39 38.94
CA ALA A 60 20.88 -6.18 38.31
C ALA A 60 19.66 -6.46 37.44
N ILE A 61 19.65 -7.59 36.70
CA ILE A 61 18.48 -8.04 35.93
C ILE A 61 17.31 -8.36 36.88
N ILE A 62 17.58 -9.06 37.99
CA ILE A 62 16.57 -9.38 39.01
C ILE A 62 16.02 -8.11 39.70
N GLU A 63 16.85 -7.12 40.00
CA GLU A 63 16.41 -5.85 40.61
C GLU A 63 15.57 -5.02 39.65
N ILE A 64 15.89 -5.02 38.35
CA ILE A 64 15.04 -4.42 37.31
C ILE A 64 13.69 -5.16 37.23
N ASP A 65 13.69 -6.49 37.31
CA ASP A 65 12.47 -7.32 37.33
C ASP A 65 11.58 -7.05 38.56
N ASP A 66 12.14 -6.99 39.77
CA ASP A 66 11.43 -6.74 41.04
C ASP A 66 10.75 -5.36 41.09
N LEU A 67 11.31 -4.36 40.40
CA LEU A 67 10.77 -3.00 40.33
C LEU A 67 9.67 -2.86 39.28
N ILE A 68 9.78 -3.61 38.18
CA ILE A 68 8.72 -3.72 37.18
C ILE A 68 7.45 -4.35 37.78
N GLU A 69 7.58 -5.24 38.79
CA GLU A 69 6.46 -5.88 39.48
C GLU A 69 5.65 -4.95 40.43
N ARG A 70 6.24 -3.87 40.97
CA ARG A 70 5.61 -3.06 42.04
C ARG A 70 4.54 -2.06 41.60
N LYS A 71 4.28 -1.90 40.28
CA LYS A 71 3.28 -0.96 39.73
C LYS A 71 3.39 0.49 40.25
N ASP A 72 4.58 0.96 40.60
CA ASP A 72 4.73 2.36 41.04
C ASP A 72 4.83 3.30 39.84
N GLU A 73 3.97 4.33 39.82
CA GLU A 73 3.77 5.33 38.75
C GLU A 73 4.99 6.23 38.46
N LYS A 74 6.17 5.91 38.98
CA LYS A 74 7.35 6.77 38.92
C LYS A 74 8.34 6.31 37.86
N ALA A 75 8.06 6.67 36.61
CA ALA A 75 8.98 6.53 35.48
C ALA A 75 10.40 7.09 35.74
N SER A 76 10.54 8.03 36.68
CA SER A 76 11.82 8.60 37.09
C SER A 76 12.73 7.64 37.87
N GLU A 77 12.16 6.78 38.73
CA GLU A 77 12.94 5.83 39.55
C GLU A 77 13.49 4.67 38.70
N LEU A 78 12.67 4.17 37.75
CA LEU A 78 13.12 3.14 36.80
C LEU A 78 14.25 3.65 35.89
N LYS A 79 14.15 4.90 35.41
CA LYS A 79 15.19 5.56 34.60
C LYS A 79 16.49 5.73 35.39
N GLU A 80 16.42 6.14 36.66
CA GLU A 80 17.60 6.29 37.52
C GLU A 80 18.32 4.96 37.76
N ILE A 81 17.57 3.87 37.91
CA ILE A 81 18.12 2.54 38.18
C ILE A 81 18.69 1.91 36.92
N ILE A 82 18.02 2.01 35.76
CA ILE A 82 18.60 1.60 34.47
C ILE A 82 19.90 2.37 34.19
N THR A 83 19.94 3.67 34.50
CA THR A 83 21.16 4.49 34.38
C THR A 83 22.27 3.99 35.32
N LYS A 84 21.94 3.63 36.58
CA LYS A 84 22.89 3.04 37.54
C LYS A 84 23.41 1.68 37.07
N CYS A 85 22.56 0.81 36.52
CA CYS A 85 22.98 -0.48 35.97
C CYS A 85 23.89 -0.32 34.74
N ILE A 86 23.54 0.60 33.82
CA ILE A 86 24.41 0.94 32.68
C ILE A 86 25.76 1.47 33.16
N GLN A 87 25.77 2.29 34.21
CA GLN A 87 27.01 2.82 34.80
C GLN A 87 27.84 1.72 35.48
N GLN A 88 27.23 0.81 36.24
CA GLN A 88 27.90 -0.36 36.84
C GLN A 88 28.54 -1.26 35.77
N ILE A 89 27.83 -1.51 34.67
CA ILE A 89 28.35 -2.23 33.50
C ILE A 89 29.58 -1.52 32.91
N ARG A 90 29.53 -0.18 32.77
CA ARG A 90 30.65 0.63 32.27
C ARG A 90 31.84 0.64 33.25
N ASP A 91 31.58 0.68 34.55
CA ASP A 91 32.61 0.70 35.59
C ASP A 91 33.35 -0.64 35.69
N HIS A 92 32.63 -1.77 35.60
CA HIS A 92 33.24 -3.09 35.51
C HIS A 92 34.11 -3.24 34.26
N LYS A 93 33.67 -2.72 33.11
CA LYS A 93 34.50 -2.65 31.89
C LYS A 93 35.78 -1.82 32.11
N ALA A 94 35.70 -0.69 32.79
CA ALA A 94 36.85 0.16 33.08
C ALA A 94 37.85 -0.48 34.05
N MET A 95 37.37 -1.22 35.06
CA MET A 95 38.22 -2.02 35.95
C MET A 95 38.95 -3.14 35.21
N PHE A 96 38.28 -3.79 34.26
CA PHE A 96 38.84 -4.86 33.46
C PHE A 96 39.95 -4.37 32.50
N ILE A 97 39.82 -3.15 31.97
CA ILE A 97 40.85 -2.50 31.14
C ILE A 97 42.06 -2.07 31.98
N LYS A 98 41.88 -1.75 33.27
CA LYS A 98 42.98 -1.39 34.20
C LYS A 98 43.66 -2.60 34.87
N GLY A 99 43.05 -3.77 34.88
CA GLY A 99 43.61 -5.02 35.42
C GLY A 99 44.61 -5.69 34.47
N LYS A 100 45.87 -5.77 34.89
CA LYS A 100 47.06 -6.26 34.16
C LYS A 100 46.91 -7.60 33.41
N GLU A 101 47.74 -7.70 32.36
CA GLU A 101 48.13 -8.91 31.62
C GLU A 101 48.22 -10.18 32.49
N ILE A 102 47.46 -11.21 32.13
CA ILE A 102 47.71 -12.58 32.58
C ILE A 102 48.96 -13.04 31.82
N THR A 103 50.08 -13.19 32.51
CA THR A 103 51.31 -13.73 31.91
C THR A 103 51.13 -15.20 31.54
N ASP A 104 51.77 -15.63 30.45
CA ASP A 104 51.59 -16.96 29.83
C ASP A 104 51.89 -18.17 30.73
N LYS A 105 52.33 -17.97 31.98
CA LYS A 105 52.60 -19.06 32.95
C LYS A 105 51.35 -19.63 33.64
N GLU A 106 50.18 -19.00 33.53
CA GLU A 106 48.93 -19.53 34.10
C GLU A 106 48.03 -20.26 33.09
N LYS A 107 48.42 -20.29 31.80
CA LYS A 107 47.69 -21.02 30.75
C LYS A 107 47.78 -22.54 30.87
N GLU A 108 48.82 -23.08 31.52
CA GLU A 108 49.05 -24.54 31.56
C GLU A 108 48.36 -25.28 32.72
N LYS A 109 47.70 -24.59 33.67
CA LYS A 109 47.10 -25.25 34.84
C LYS A 109 45.58 -25.41 34.84
N VAL A 110 44.89 -25.00 33.78
CA VAL A 110 43.45 -25.25 33.65
C VAL A 110 43.18 -25.90 32.30
N GLY A 111 43.48 -27.20 32.24
CA GLY A 111 42.90 -28.08 31.23
C GLY A 111 41.39 -28.13 31.46
N GLY A 112 40.65 -27.46 30.60
CA GLY A 112 39.20 -27.36 30.70
C GLY A 112 38.65 -26.38 29.67
N THR A 113 38.70 -26.76 28.39
CA THR A 113 37.80 -26.20 27.39
C THR A 113 36.38 -26.68 27.69
N GLN A 114 35.72 -26.05 28.66
CA GLN A 114 34.27 -26.05 28.73
C GLN A 114 33.81 -24.90 27.81
N SER A 115 32.94 -25.20 26.85
CA SER A 115 32.44 -24.22 25.90
C SER A 115 31.58 -23.20 26.63
N PHE A 116 32.07 -21.96 26.73
CA PHE A 116 31.34 -20.79 27.23
C PHE A 116 30.07 -20.42 26.43
N GLY A 117 29.71 -21.18 25.38
CA GLY A 117 28.56 -20.90 24.52
C GLY A 117 27.21 -21.02 25.24
N ASP A 118 27.05 -22.04 26.10
CA ASP A 118 25.77 -22.29 26.79
C ASP A 118 25.51 -21.28 27.92
N GLU A 119 26.58 -20.73 28.52
CA GLU A 119 26.50 -19.70 29.57
C GLU A 119 26.24 -18.29 29.03
N LEU A 120 26.54 -17.99 27.77
CA LEU A 120 26.13 -16.72 27.14
C LEU A 120 24.71 -16.78 26.54
N HIS A 121 24.26 -17.96 26.09
CA HIS A 121 22.98 -18.12 25.42
C HIS A 121 21.78 -17.69 26.27
N TRP A 122 21.78 -17.94 27.59
CA TRP A 122 20.67 -17.52 28.46
C TRP A 122 20.64 -16.00 28.70
N LEU A 123 21.79 -15.33 28.75
CA LEU A 123 21.90 -13.86 28.81
C LEU A 123 21.39 -13.24 27.51
N GLU A 124 21.82 -13.74 26.36
CA GLU A 124 21.32 -13.28 25.05
C GLU A 124 19.81 -13.53 24.91
N THR A 125 19.32 -14.68 25.37
CA THR A 125 17.88 -15.00 25.37
C THR A 125 17.09 -14.07 26.29
N GLY A 126 17.57 -13.82 27.51
CA GLY A 126 16.90 -12.92 28.47
C GLY A 126 16.87 -11.47 28.00
N VAL A 127 17.98 -10.97 27.45
CA VAL A 127 18.06 -9.63 26.84
C VAL A 127 17.09 -9.50 25.67
N ASN A 128 17.04 -10.47 24.76
CA ASN A 128 16.13 -10.43 23.62
C ASN A 128 14.67 -10.43 24.09
N GLN A 129 14.33 -11.17 25.15
CA GLN A 129 12.99 -11.15 25.73
C GLN A 129 12.61 -9.79 26.35
N VAL A 130 13.54 -9.14 27.05
CA VAL A 130 13.34 -7.77 27.57
C VAL A 130 13.17 -6.77 26.42
N LYS A 131 13.99 -6.90 25.38
CA LYS A 131 13.92 -6.07 24.17
C LYS A 131 12.59 -6.21 23.45
N ASP A 132 12.12 -7.45 23.25
CA ASP A 132 10.84 -7.75 22.60
C ASP A 132 9.68 -7.14 23.38
N LYS A 133 9.67 -7.30 24.72
CA LYS A 133 8.65 -6.68 25.58
C LYS A 133 8.69 -5.16 25.56
N LEU A 134 9.87 -4.55 25.58
CA LEU A 134 10.00 -3.08 25.49
C LEU A 134 9.46 -2.59 24.14
N GLN A 135 9.77 -3.27 23.03
CA GLN A 135 9.21 -2.94 21.73
C GLN A 135 7.69 -3.10 21.70
N GLU A 136 7.16 -4.18 22.25
CA GLU A 136 5.73 -4.44 22.35
C GLU A 136 5.00 -3.36 23.16
N ASN A 137 5.53 -2.98 24.33
CA ASN A 137 5.02 -1.88 25.15
C ASN A 137 5.05 -0.54 24.41
N THR A 138 6.10 -0.28 23.64
CA THR A 138 6.20 0.92 22.79
C THR A 138 5.07 0.98 21.78
N ILE A 139 4.79 -0.15 21.13
CA ILE A 139 3.74 -0.29 20.12
C ILE A 139 2.35 -0.15 20.77
N LYS A 140 2.13 -0.78 21.94
CA LYS A 140 0.90 -0.66 22.74
C LYS A 140 0.64 0.80 23.14
N MET A 141 1.65 1.52 23.63
CA MET A 141 1.53 2.95 23.96
C MET A 141 1.16 3.79 22.73
N ARG A 142 1.84 3.58 21.59
CA ARG A 142 1.52 4.30 20.34
C ARG A 142 0.08 4.04 19.90
N TYR A 143 -0.40 2.80 20.01
CA TYR A 143 -1.78 2.43 19.72
C TYR A 143 -2.77 3.09 20.67
N ASN A 144 -2.50 3.06 21.98
CA ASN A 144 -3.34 3.69 23.00
C ASN A 144 -3.36 5.22 22.87
N ASN A 145 -2.34 5.85 22.29
CA ASN A 145 -2.32 7.29 22.04
C ASN A 145 -3.01 7.70 20.73
N LEU A 146 -3.44 6.75 19.88
CA LEU A 146 -4.19 7.08 18.67
C LEU A 146 -5.61 7.57 19.01
N ASP A 147 -6.09 8.51 18.20
CA ASP A 147 -7.51 8.89 18.16
C ASP A 147 -8.41 7.67 17.83
N PRO A 148 -9.64 7.58 18.38
CA PRO A 148 -10.54 6.45 18.16
C PRO A 148 -10.86 6.13 16.69
N LEU A 149 -10.85 7.11 15.78
CA LEU A 149 -10.99 6.85 14.35
C LEU A 149 -9.75 6.13 13.79
N LEU A 150 -8.55 6.60 14.16
CA LEU A 150 -7.29 6.01 13.69
C LEU A 150 -7.08 4.59 14.22
N ARG A 151 -7.46 4.31 15.49
CA ARG A 151 -7.47 2.94 16.03
C ARG A 151 -8.35 2.02 15.20
N ARG A 152 -9.59 2.46 14.91
CA ARG A 152 -10.50 1.69 14.04
C ARG A 152 -9.91 1.49 12.64
N CYS A 153 -9.36 2.54 12.02
CA CYS A 153 -8.70 2.43 10.72
C CYS A 153 -7.54 1.41 10.70
N LEU A 154 -6.72 1.36 11.76
CA LEU A 154 -5.63 0.40 11.92
C LEU A 154 -6.15 -1.04 12.02
N LEU A 155 -7.25 -1.28 12.75
CA LEU A 155 -7.84 -2.61 12.91
C LEU A 155 -8.29 -3.22 11.58
N PHE A 156 -8.69 -2.42 10.59
CA PHE A 156 -9.01 -2.93 9.24
C PHE A 156 -7.78 -3.44 8.46
N LEU A 157 -6.56 -3.16 8.93
CA LEU A 157 -5.34 -3.73 8.36
C LEU A 157 -4.97 -5.08 8.97
N PHE A 158 -5.57 -5.44 10.11
CA PHE A 158 -5.30 -6.69 10.81
C PHE A 158 -5.50 -7.93 9.94
N VAL A 159 -6.44 -7.87 8.99
CA VAL A 159 -6.74 -8.97 8.05
C VAL A 159 -5.48 -9.43 7.31
N PHE A 160 -4.56 -8.50 7.03
CA PHE A 160 -3.41 -8.78 6.19
C PHE A 160 -2.36 -9.63 6.90
N PRO A 161 -1.58 -10.41 6.14
CA PRO A 161 -0.37 -11.04 6.67
C PRO A 161 0.59 -9.98 7.26
N GLY A 162 1.32 -10.36 8.31
CA GLY A 162 2.40 -9.54 8.83
C GLY A 162 3.44 -9.25 7.76
N ASP A 163 3.98 -8.05 7.78
CA ASP A 163 4.97 -7.52 6.84
C ASP A 163 4.50 -7.43 5.37
N ALA A 164 3.21 -7.62 5.12
CA ALA A 164 2.63 -7.49 3.80
C ALA A 164 2.72 -6.06 3.26
N VAL A 165 3.06 -5.94 1.98
CA VAL A 165 3.00 -4.68 1.22
C VAL A 165 1.59 -4.40 0.76
N ILE A 166 0.96 -3.39 1.34
CA ILE A 166 -0.45 -3.06 1.09
C ILE A 166 -0.56 -1.74 0.35
N SER A 167 -1.46 -1.65 -0.63
CA SER A 167 -1.70 -0.40 -1.36
C SER A 167 -2.51 0.57 -0.52
N LYS A 168 -2.04 1.82 -0.41
CA LYS A 168 -2.77 2.92 0.23
C LYS A 168 -4.20 3.07 -0.29
N ARG A 169 -4.37 2.91 -1.61
CA ARG A 169 -5.70 3.05 -2.25
C ARG A 169 -6.68 1.99 -1.76
N SER A 170 -6.25 0.73 -1.71
CA SER A 170 -7.09 -0.38 -1.24
C SER A 170 -7.48 -0.18 0.24
N ILE A 171 -6.58 0.36 1.06
CA ILE A 171 -6.87 0.72 2.45
C ILE A 171 -7.97 1.80 2.51
N ILE A 172 -7.77 2.92 1.82
CA ILE A 172 -8.72 4.04 1.82
C ILE A 172 -10.09 3.61 1.30
N TYR A 173 -10.16 2.82 0.23
CA TYR A 173 -11.44 2.34 -0.34
C TYR A 173 -12.22 1.48 0.64
N ARG A 174 -11.54 0.69 1.48
CA ARG A 174 -12.21 -0.08 2.54
C ARG A 174 -12.71 0.80 3.66
N TRP A 175 -11.93 1.80 4.10
CA TRP A 175 -12.39 2.76 5.10
C TRP A 175 -13.61 3.55 4.63
N ILE A 176 -13.66 3.91 3.35
CA ILE A 176 -14.84 4.53 2.72
C ILE A 176 -16.00 3.54 2.68
N GLY A 177 -15.79 2.32 2.16
CA GLY A 177 -16.82 1.31 1.98
C GLY A 177 -17.50 0.91 3.29
N VAL A 178 -16.74 0.72 4.37
CA VAL A 178 -17.35 0.41 5.68
C VAL A 178 -17.99 1.65 6.34
N GLY A 179 -17.66 2.85 5.86
CA GLY A 179 -18.20 4.12 6.32
C GLY A 179 -17.45 4.77 7.48
N LEU A 180 -16.20 4.35 7.76
CA LEU A 180 -15.31 5.04 8.70
C LEU A 180 -14.94 6.43 8.20
N ILE A 181 -14.78 6.56 6.88
CA ILE A 181 -14.40 7.81 6.23
C ILE A 181 -15.50 8.22 5.27
N LYS A 182 -15.95 9.47 5.42
CA LYS A 182 -17.02 10.06 4.62
C LYS A 182 -16.55 11.41 4.09
N PRO A 183 -17.06 11.87 2.94
CA PRO A 183 -16.80 13.21 2.48
C PRO A 183 -17.44 14.23 3.45
N ASN A 184 -16.86 15.41 3.54
CA ASN A 184 -17.43 16.54 4.27
C ASN A 184 -17.42 17.80 3.38
N LYS A 185 -17.81 18.97 3.92
CA LYS A 185 -17.89 20.22 3.14
C LYS A 185 -16.54 20.69 2.58
N SER A 186 -15.41 20.32 3.20
CA SER A 186 -14.08 20.82 2.86
C SER A 186 -13.20 19.82 2.11
N GLN A 187 -13.49 18.52 2.19
CA GLN A 187 -12.66 17.48 1.60
C GLN A 187 -13.46 16.26 1.11
N THR A 188 -12.95 15.63 0.06
CA THR A 188 -13.47 14.35 -0.45
C THR A 188 -13.14 13.21 0.53
N ALA A 189 -13.84 12.08 0.37
CA ALA A 189 -13.57 10.90 1.17
C ALA A 189 -12.14 10.36 0.95
N GLU A 190 -11.61 10.45 -0.28
CA GLU A 190 -10.21 10.08 -0.56
C GLU A 190 -9.22 11.01 0.16
N GLN A 191 -9.50 12.33 0.23
CA GLN A 191 -8.64 13.30 0.92
C GLN A 191 -8.63 13.06 2.44
N ALA A 192 -9.80 12.81 3.04
CA ALA A 192 -9.90 12.43 4.45
C ALA A 192 -9.17 11.09 4.73
N GLY A 193 -9.28 10.14 3.81
CA GLY A 193 -8.53 8.87 3.83
C GLY A 193 -7.02 9.05 3.77
N GLU A 194 -6.54 9.93 2.89
CA GLU A 194 -5.12 10.25 2.76
C GLU A 194 -4.58 10.85 4.07
N GLN A 195 -5.35 11.72 4.73
CA GLN A 195 -4.96 12.29 6.01
C GLN A 195 -4.88 11.22 7.11
N CYS A 196 -5.87 10.33 7.21
CA CYS A 196 -5.84 9.22 8.17
C CYS A 196 -4.64 8.31 7.94
N PHE A 197 -4.36 7.97 6.67
CA PHE A 197 -3.20 7.17 6.29
C PHE A 197 -1.89 7.85 6.67
N LYS A 198 -1.77 9.17 6.44
CA LYS A 198 -0.59 9.95 6.84
C LYS A 198 -0.39 9.94 8.36
N MET A 199 -1.45 10.10 9.14
CA MET A 199 -1.36 10.08 10.61
C MET A 199 -0.93 8.71 11.14
N LEU A 200 -1.41 7.61 10.54
CA LEU A 200 -0.96 6.26 10.89
C LEU A 200 0.51 5.97 10.53
N LEU A 201 1.02 6.58 9.45
CA LEU A 201 2.46 6.53 9.15
C LEU A 201 3.28 7.31 10.19
N LEU A 202 2.80 8.49 10.59
CA LEU A 202 3.47 9.32 11.61
C LEU A 202 3.50 8.66 12.98
N SER A 203 2.51 7.82 13.32
CA SER A 203 2.52 7.05 14.56
C SER A 203 3.52 5.89 14.54
N GLY A 204 4.09 5.55 13.38
CA GLY A 204 5.01 4.42 13.22
C GLY A 204 4.38 3.04 13.42
N LEU A 205 3.04 2.94 13.37
CA LEU A 205 2.31 1.65 13.45
C LEU A 205 2.12 1.00 12.08
N ILE A 206 2.26 1.77 11.02
CA ILE A 206 2.50 1.28 9.66
C ILE A 206 3.73 1.96 9.10
N LEU A 207 4.47 1.26 8.25
CA LEU A 207 5.73 1.76 7.71
C LEU A 207 5.54 2.17 6.24
N PRO A 208 6.06 3.34 5.81
CA PRO A 208 5.90 3.79 4.43
C PRO A 208 6.74 2.92 3.50
N ILE A 209 6.13 2.49 2.39
CA ILE A 209 6.88 2.09 1.19
C ILE A 209 6.75 3.23 0.20
N SER A 210 7.85 3.96 0.09
CA SER A 210 8.06 4.93 -0.97
C SER A 210 8.82 4.26 -2.11
N LYS A 211 8.43 4.53 -3.35
CA LYS A 211 9.30 4.20 -4.48
C LYS A 211 10.53 5.10 -4.39
N LYS A 212 11.67 4.63 -4.89
CA LYS A 212 12.95 5.38 -4.97
C LYS A 212 12.79 6.86 -5.40
N HIS A 213 11.74 7.16 -6.15
CA HIS A 213 11.55 8.40 -6.90
C HIS A 213 10.22 9.10 -6.59
N ASP A 214 9.48 8.62 -5.59
CA ASP A 214 8.24 9.25 -5.15
C ASP A 214 8.24 9.38 -3.63
N LYS A 215 8.46 10.61 -3.15
CA LYS A 215 8.45 10.94 -1.73
C LYS A 215 7.09 10.70 -1.07
N ARG A 216 6.02 10.49 -1.85
CA ARG A 216 4.69 10.18 -1.32
C ARG A 216 4.50 8.66 -1.25
N PRO A 217 4.37 8.08 -0.05
CA PRO A 217 4.13 6.65 0.09
C PRO A 217 2.80 6.29 -0.59
N ARG A 218 2.88 5.37 -1.55
CA ARG A 218 1.71 4.76 -2.22
C ARG A 218 1.32 3.42 -1.61
N CYS A 219 2.21 2.86 -0.82
CA CYS A 219 2.07 1.58 -0.17
C CYS A 219 2.58 1.71 1.26
N CYS A 220 2.20 0.77 2.12
CA CYS A 220 2.78 0.62 3.45
C CYS A 220 3.05 -0.86 3.75
N ILE A 221 3.90 -1.09 4.74
CA ILE A 221 4.03 -2.38 5.43
C ILE A 221 3.19 -2.29 6.70
N PHE A 222 2.43 -3.35 6.97
CA PHE A 222 1.81 -3.58 8.28
C PHE A 222 2.71 -4.53 9.08
N PRO A 223 3.51 -4.03 10.05
CA PRO A 223 4.56 -4.82 10.66
C PRO A 223 4.01 -6.03 11.44
N SER A 224 4.72 -7.15 11.37
CA SER A 224 4.36 -8.36 12.14
C SER A 224 4.31 -8.10 13.65
N SER A 225 5.19 -7.24 14.19
CA SER A 225 5.17 -6.85 15.60
C SER A 225 3.90 -6.11 16.01
N VAL A 226 3.39 -5.22 15.14
CA VAL A 226 2.13 -4.50 15.37
C VAL A 226 0.94 -5.46 15.27
N LYS A 227 0.99 -6.42 14.34
CA LYS A 227 -0.03 -7.45 14.21
C LYS A 227 -0.12 -8.33 15.47
N LYS A 228 1.02 -8.83 15.97
CA LYS A 228 1.09 -9.64 17.20
C LYS A 228 0.55 -8.86 18.41
N MET A 229 0.94 -7.59 18.55
CA MET A 229 0.39 -6.72 19.59
C MET A 229 -1.14 -6.60 19.49
N LEU A 230 -1.67 -6.42 18.27
CA LEU A 230 -3.12 -6.35 18.06
C LEU A 230 -3.82 -7.70 18.31
N GLU A 231 -3.18 -8.84 18.06
CA GLU A 231 -3.70 -10.17 18.43
C GLU A 231 -3.91 -10.25 19.95
N GLU A 232 -2.95 -9.78 20.74
CA GLU A 232 -3.04 -9.75 22.21
C GLU A 232 -4.07 -8.72 22.71
N VAL A 233 -4.07 -7.51 22.16
CA VAL A 233 -5.04 -6.46 22.52
C VAL A 233 -6.44 -6.87 22.13
N LEU A 234 -6.66 -7.51 20.98
CA LEU A 234 -7.96 -8.02 20.58
C LEU A 234 -8.33 -9.28 21.37
N GLY A 235 -7.40 -10.14 21.76
CA GLY A 235 -7.66 -11.28 22.63
C GLY A 235 -8.15 -10.88 24.02
N THR A 236 -7.62 -9.79 24.57
CA THR A 236 -7.95 -9.27 25.92
C THR A 236 -9.08 -8.22 25.92
N LYS A 237 -9.17 -7.37 24.87
CA LYS A 237 -10.16 -6.28 24.70
C LYS A 237 -11.13 -6.49 23.52
N ALA A 238 -11.35 -7.73 23.06
CA ALA A 238 -12.34 -8.07 22.01
C ALA A 238 -13.69 -7.38 22.23
N LYS A 239 -14.07 -7.24 23.50
CA LYS A 239 -15.31 -6.63 24.00
C LYS A 239 -15.45 -5.12 23.74
N GLU A 240 -14.35 -4.38 23.55
CA GLU A 240 -14.40 -2.92 23.42
C GLU A 240 -14.60 -2.41 21.99
N VAL A 241 -14.24 -3.20 20.97
CA VAL A 241 -14.20 -2.70 19.58
C VAL A 241 -15.18 -3.41 18.64
N GLY A 242 -15.91 -4.41 19.12
CA GLY A 242 -16.98 -5.07 18.37
C GLY A 242 -16.53 -5.68 17.05
N PHE A 243 -15.25 -6.08 16.94
CA PHE A 243 -14.67 -6.69 15.75
C PHE A 243 -14.11 -8.08 16.08
N TYR A 244 -14.60 -9.12 15.40
CA TYR A 244 -14.05 -10.47 15.43
C TYR A 244 -13.63 -10.89 14.03
N PHE A 245 -12.44 -11.51 13.90
CA PHE A 245 -11.90 -12.02 12.65
C PHE A 245 -12.09 -13.53 12.59
N LYS A 246 -12.85 -14.00 11.60
CA LYS A 246 -13.00 -15.43 11.30
C LYS A 246 -12.18 -15.77 10.07
N THR A 247 -11.32 -16.79 10.16
CA THR A 247 -10.65 -17.42 9.02
C THR A 247 -11.48 -18.60 8.53
N TYR A 248 -11.64 -18.73 7.22
CA TYR A 248 -12.35 -19.85 6.58
C TYR A 248 -11.34 -20.96 6.23
N ASP A 249 -10.86 -21.67 7.24
CA ASP A 249 -10.12 -22.92 7.05
C ASP A 249 -11.06 -24.10 7.37
N LYS A 250 -10.93 -25.25 6.69
CA LYS A 250 -11.80 -26.43 6.83
C LYS A 250 -11.99 -26.94 8.28
N GLU A 251 -11.13 -26.54 9.22
CA GLU A 251 -11.07 -27.11 10.57
C GLU A 251 -11.65 -26.23 11.69
N ASP A 252 -12.06 -24.97 11.45
CA ASP A 252 -12.51 -24.05 12.52
C ASP A 252 -14.01 -23.72 12.50
N LEU A 253 -14.85 -24.74 12.40
CA LEU A 253 -16.32 -24.62 12.51
C LEU A 253 -16.93 -25.27 13.76
N THR A 254 -16.15 -25.67 14.76
CA THR A 254 -16.66 -26.37 15.96
C THR A 254 -16.70 -25.54 17.24
N ALA A 255 -16.18 -24.31 17.27
CA ALA A 255 -16.33 -23.47 18.45
C ALA A 255 -17.75 -22.86 18.51
N GLU A 256 -18.57 -23.33 19.45
CA GLU A 256 -19.85 -22.73 19.84
C GLU A 256 -19.62 -21.32 20.41
N ASP A 257 -19.52 -20.33 19.51
CA ASP A 257 -19.28 -18.96 19.94
C ASP A 257 -20.58 -18.20 20.23
N ASN A 258 -20.99 -18.13 21.50
CA ASN A 258 -22.18 -17.41 21.98
C ASN A 258 -21.93 -15.89 22.04
N ARG A 259 -21.70 -15.23 20.90
CA ARG A 259 -21.46 -13.78 20.81
C ARG A 259 -22.55 -13.08 19.98
N ALA A 260 -23.65 -12.69 20.64
CA ALA A 260 -24.85 -12.16 20.00
C ALA A 260 -24.84 -10.63 19.74
N ASN A 261 -23.80 -9.90 20.17
CA ASN A 261 -23.79 -8.41 20.14
C ASN A 261 -22.58 -7.78 19.40
N ASP A 262 -21.66 -8.58 18.83
CA ASP A 262 -20.46 -8.09 18.14
C ASP A 262 -20.68 -8.02 16.62
N ARG A 263 -20.35 -6.89 15.95
CA ARG A 263 -20.51 -6.73 14.48
C ARG A 263 -19.25 -7.15 13.73
N PRO A 264 -19.12 -8.38 13.21
CA PRO A 264 -17.82 -8.93 12.86
C PRO A 264 -17.26 -8.38 11.53
N LEU A 265 -15.92 -8.33 11.45
CA LEU A 265 -15.17 -8.17 10.20
C LEU A 265 -14.65 -9.54 9.77
N SER A 266 -15.10 -10.09 8.64
CA SER A 266 -14.63 -11.40 8.17
C SER A 266 -13.57 -11.32 7.09
N CYS A 267 -12.66 -12.29 7.09
CA CYS A 267 -11.69 -12.51 6.02
C CYS A 267 -11.81 -13.94 5.48
N LEU A 268 -11.79 -14.07 4.16
CA LEU A 268 -11.58 -15.34 3.46
C LEU A 268 -10.07 -15.56 3.40
N ARG A 269 -9.60 -16.56 4.13
CA ARG A 269 -8.20 -16.99 4.14
C ARG A 269 -8.14 -18.38 3.52
N ALA A 270 -7.15 -18.61 2.67
CA ALA A 270 -6.79 -19.93 2.18
C ALA A 270 -5.56 -20.39 2.96
N THR A 271 -5.49 -21.67 3.35
CA THR A 271 -4.28 -22.21 3.98
C THR A 271 -3.15 -22.33 2.96
N LYS A 272 -1.92 -22.63 3.42
CA LYS A 272 -0.79 -22.87 2.50
C LYS A 272 -0.98 -24.14 1.65
N ASP A 273 -1.81 -25.07 2.14
CA ASP A 273 -2.02 -26.39 1.53
C ASP A 273 -3.25 -26.40 0.59
N GLU A 274 -4.16 -25.43 0.69
CA GLU A 274 -5.33 -25.28 -0.19
C GLU A 274 -5.28 -23.95 -0.95
N GLN A 275 -5.15 -24.00 -2.28
CA GLN A 275 -5.27 -22.80 -3.13
C GLN A 275 -6.74 -22.41 -3.41
N SER A 276 -7.70 -23.25 -3.00
CA SER A 276 -9.13 -23.08 -3.23
C SER A 276 -9.91 -22.80 -1.95
N VAL A 277 -10.80 -21.80 -1.96
CA VAL A 277 -11.70 -21.47 -0.84
C VAL A 277 -13.15 -21.64 -1.27
N ILE A 278 -13.95 -22.29 -0.43
CA ILE A 278 -15.41 -22.36 -0.58
C ILE A 278 -16.00 -21.17 0.18
N VAL A 279 -16.75 -20.31 -0.53
CA VAL A 279 -17.48 -19.20 0.10
C VAL A 279 -18.85 -19.72 0.51
N SER A 280 -19.04 -19.97 1.81
CA SER A 280 -20.32 -20.34 2.38
C SER A 280 -20.71 -19.44 3.57
N SER A 281 -22.01 -19.30 3.75
CA SER A 281 -22.66 -18.58 4.83
C SER A 281 -23.16 -19.56 5.89
N ASN A 282 -23.12 -19.12 7.13
CA ASN A 282 -23.67 -19.80 8.31
C ASN A 282 -24.55 -18.79 9.08
N PRO A 283 -25.56 -19.16 9.89
CA PRO A 283 -26.36 -18.26 10.72
C PRO A 283 -25.61 -17.07 11.37
N LYS A 284 -24.38 -17.27 11.85
CA LYS A 284 -23.52 -16.21 12.45
C LYS A 284 -22.89 -15.22 11.44
N THR A 285 -23.05 -15.44 10.14
CA THR A 285 -22.43 -14.65 9.07
C THR A 285 -23.36 -13.60 8.45
N SER A 286 -24.63 -13.58 8.85
CA SER A 286 -25.61 -12.60 8.34
C SER A 286 -25.30 -11.15 8.75
N GLU A 287 -24.54 -10.96 9.84
CA GLU A 287 -24.15 -9.66 10.41
C GLU A 287 -22.78 -9.14 9.93
N LEU A 288 -22.09 -9.89 9.07
CA LEU A 288 -20.76 -9.49 8.60
C LEU A 288 -20.79 -8.16 7.87
N LEU A 289 -19.88 -7.26 8.25
CA LEU A 289 -19.74 -5.95 7.60
C LEU A 289 -18.78 -5.99 6.41
N SER A 290 -17.83 -6.91 6.41
CA SER A 290 -16.79 -7.02 5.38
C SER A 290 -16.41 -8.47 5.13
N LEU A 291 -16.11 -8.80 3.87
CA LEU A 291 -15.58 -10.09 3.44
C LEU A 291 -14.42 -9.83 2.47
N PHE A 292 -13.25 -10.44 2.75
CA PHE A 292 -12.00 -10.11 2.06
C PHE A 292 -11.20 -11.35 1.69
N ASN A 293 -10.89 -11.54 0.41
CA ASN A 293 -9.98 -12.58 -0.06
C ASN A 293 -8.52 -12.21 0.20
N ILE A 294 -7.84 -12.96 1.07
CA ILE A 294 -6.44 -12.76 1.45
C ILE A 294 -5.47 -13.40 0.45
N ASN A 295 -5.73 -14.63 0.01
CA ASN A 295 -4.77 -15.40 -0.77
C ASN A 295 -5.39 -16.55 -1.57
N ALA A 296 -6.72 -16.67 -1.60
CA ALA A 296 -7.37 -17.68 -2.42
C ALA A 296 -7.13 -17.38 -3.90
N GLN A 297 -6.59 -18.37 -4.61
CA GLN A 297 -6.38 -18.31 -6.05
C GLN A 297 -7.59 -18.87 -6.80
N TYR A 298 -8.31 -19.81 -6.19
CA TYR A 298 -9.54 -20.39 -6.71
C TYR A 298 -10.68 -20.13 -5.73
N LEU A 299 -11.75 -19.50 -6.19
CA LEU A 299 -12.96 -19.25 -5.41
C LEU A 299 -14.08 -20.16 -5.92
N LYS A 300 -14.57 -21.03 -5.04
CA LYS A 300 -15.81 -21.79 -5.27
C LYS A 300 -16.94 -21.07 -4.55
N CYS A 301 -17.79 -20.41 -5.32
CA CYS A 301 -18.95 -19.69 -4.83
C CYS A 301 -20.21 -20.41 -5.30
N GLU A 302 -21.03 -20.89 -4.39
CA GLU A 302 -22.36 -21.40 -4.73
C GLU A 302 -23.29 -20.23 -5.07
N SER A 303 -24.23 -20.45 -5.98
CA SER A 303 -24.99 -19.38 -6.64
C SER A 303 -25.85 -18.54 -5.68
N ASP A 304 -26.34 -19.12 -4.60
CA ASP A 304 -27.25 -18.50 -3.63
C ASP A 304 -26.55 -17.98 -2.36
N GLU A 305 -25.26 -18.26 -2.17
CA GLU A 305 -24.58 -17.96 -0.90
C GLU A 305 -24.54 -16.48 -0.57
N PHE A 306 -24.32 -15.61 -1.57
CA PHE A 306 -24.30 -14.17 -1.32
C PHE A 306 -25.67 -13.59 -0.94
N SER A 307 -26.76 -14.31 -1.26
CA SER A 307 -28.11 -13.89 -0.85
C SER A 307 -28.34 -13.94 0.66
N LYS A 308 -27.53 -14.73 1.36
CA LYS A 308 -27.62 -14.95 2.81
C LYS A 308 -26.88 -13.86 3.59
N PHE A 309 -25.96 -13.12 2.97
CA PHE A 309 -25.29 -11.98 3.59
C PHE A 309 -26.16 -10.72 3.56
N LYS A 310 -26.65 -10.29 4.74
CA LYS A 310 -27.58 -9.16 4.85
C LYS A 310 -26.90 -7.82 5.12
N SER A 311 -25.73 -7.83 5.77
CA SER A 311 -25.10 -6.62 6.33
C SER A 311 -23.77 -6.21 5.69
N ILE A 312 -23.30 -6.93 4.66
CA ILE A 312 -21.97 -6.68 4.07
C ILE A 312 -21.95 -5.33 3.35
N LYS A 313 -21.00 -4.49 3.74
CA LYS A 313 -20.70 -3.18 3.12
C LYS A 313 -19.47 -3.22 2.22
N VAL A 314 -18.54 -4.13 2.51
CA VAL A 314 -17.29 -4.30 1.78
C VAL A 314 -17.15 -5.75 1.34
N LEU A 315 -17.17 -5.99 0.04
CA LEU A 315 -16.91 -7.29 -0.55
C LEU A 315 -15.71 -7.18 -1.48
N GLN A 316 -14.59 -7.76 -1.07
CA GLN A 316 -13.39 -7.82 -1.89
C GLN A 316 -13.03 -9.27 -2.15
N LEU A 317 -13.51 -9.79 -3.28
CA LEU A 317 -13.17 -11.13 -3.76
C LEU A 317 -11.88 -11.11 -4.58
N GLY A 318 -11.59 -9.97 -5.22
CA GLY A 318 -10.42 -9.73 -6.07
C GLY A 318 -9.08 -9.60 -5.33
N LYS A 319 -7.99 -9.56 -6.10
CA LYS A 319 -6.63 -9.44 -5.57
C LYS A 319 -6.38 -8.08 -4.93
N TRP A 320 -5.80 -8.08 -3.73
CA TRP A 320 -5.32 -6.87 -3.07
C TRP A 320 -3.82 -6.62 -3.24
N GLN A 321 -3.07 -7.68 -3.56
CA GLN A 321 -1.62 -7.63 -3.66
C GLN A 321 -1.18 -6.72 -4.80
N ILE A 322 -0.07 -6.03 -4.59
CA ILE A 322 0.50 -5.12 -5.59
C ILE A 322 1.47 -5.90 -6.46
N PHE A 323 1.10 -6.13 -7.72
CA PHE A 323 2.01 -6.60 -8.75
C PHE A 323 2.80 -5.41 -9.29
N SER A 324 3.89 -5.06 -8.63
CA SER A 324 4.87 -4.12 -9.18
C SER A 324 6.28 -4.56 -8.78
N ASP A 325 7.29 -4.08 -9.49
CA ASP A 325 8.73 -4.30 -9.27
C ASP A 325 9.25 -4.02 -7.83
N LEU A 326 8.36 -3.66 -6.90
CA LEU A 326 8.60 -3.47 -5.47
C LEU A 326 8.72 -4.80 -4.69
N GLN A 327 8.24 -5.93 -5.22
CA GLN A 327 8.62 -7.23 -4.67
C GLN A 327 10.00 -7.58 -5.21
N LEU A 328 10.99 -7.73 -4.32
CA LEU A 328 12.38 -8.02 -4.65
C LEU A 328 12.52 -9.00 -5.83
N GLY A 329 12.97 -8.50 -6.98
CA GLY A 329 13.67 -9.28 -8.01
C GLY A 329 12.87 -10.29 -8.85
N LYS A 330 11.57 -10.52 -8.64
CA LYS A 330 10.79 -11.47 -9.46
C LYS A 330 9.71 -10.78 -10.29
N ARG A 331 9.76 -10.95 -11.62
CA ARG A 331 8.63 -10.60 -12.50
C ARG A 331 7.46 -11.51 -12.15
N PRO A 332 6.25 -10.97 -11.88
CA PRO A 332 5.06 -11.80 -11.68
C PRO A 332 4.82 -12.65 -12.94
N ILE A 333 4.65 -13.96 -12.77
CA ILE A 333 4.22 -14.84 -13.86
C ILE A 333 2.76 -14.48 -14.17
N PHE A 334 2.30 -14.61 -15.42
CA PHE A 334 0.91 -14.28 -15.78
C PHE A 334 -0.13 -15.06 -14.93
N SER A 335 0.19 -16.30 -14.53
CA SER A 335 -0.62 -17.12 -13.62
C SER A 335 -0.77 -16.51 -12.21
N ASP A 336 0.18 -15.71 -11.74
CA ASP A 336 0.10 -15.04 -10.43
C ASP A 336 -0.85 -13.85 -10.41
N ARG A 337 -1.53 -13.51 -11.53
CA ARG A 337 -2.32 -12.27 -11.65
C ARG A 337 -3.83 -12.44 -11.63
N HIS A 338 -4.35 -13.66 -11.69
CA HIS A 338 -5.79 -13.88 -11.75
C HIS A 338 -6.32 -14.68 -10.56
N ILE A 339 -7.59 -14.47 -10.21
CA ILE A 339 -8.36 -15.33 -9.31
C ILE A 339 -9.33 -16.09 -10.19
N GLU A 340 -9.29 -17.40 -10.10
CA GLU A 340 -10.17 -18.27 -10.85
C GLU A 340 -11.45 -18.53 -10.07
N VAL A 341 -12.57 -18.55 -10.80
CA VAL A 341 -13.88 -18.98 -10.29
C VAL A 341 -14.35 -20.17 -11.10
N ALA A 342 -15.12 -21.07 -10.49
CA ALA A 342 -15.70 -22.21 -11.22
C ALA A 342 -16.70 -21.72 -12.28
N ASP A 343 -17.57 -20.80 -11.89
CA ASP A 343 -18.56 -20.13 -12.74
C ASP A 343 -18.86 -18.71 -12.20
N THR A 344 -19.67 -17.96 -12.93
CA THR A 344 -20.04 -16.58 -12.61
C THR A 344 -21.48 -16.44 -12.08
N LYS A 345 -22.20 -17.53 -11.82
CA LYS A 345 -23.61 -17.50 -11.39
C LYS A 345 -23.79 -16.81 -10.05
N PHE A 346 -22.79 -16.88 -9.17
CA PHE A 346 -22.80 -16.18 -7.88
C PHE A 346 -22.90 -14.65 -8.03
N LEU A 347 -22.54 -14.07 -9.19
CA LEU A 347 -22.68 -12.64 -9.41
C LEU A 347 -24.15 -12.19 -9.34
N GLU A 348 -25.10 -13.07 -9.68
CA GLU A 348 -26.53 -12.76 -9.63
C GLU A 348 -27.02 -12.51 -8.20
N SER A 349 -26.52 -13.31 -7.25
CA SER A 349 -26.89 -13.13 -5.85
C SER A 349 -26.21 -11.93 -5.21
N LEU A 350 -25.15 -11.34 -5.80
CA LEU A 350 -24.58 -10.09 -5.28
C LEU A 350 -25.60 -8.95 -5.26
N GLY A 351 -26.55 -8.92 -6.20
CA GLY A 351 -27.60 -7.90 -6.26
C GLY A 351 -28.50 -7.83 -5.02
N THR A 352 -28.51 -8.84 -4.15
CA THR A 352 -29.31 -8.85 -2.90
C THR A 352 -28.65 -8.05 -1.78
N MET A 353 -27.36 -7.73 -1.89
CA MET A 353 -26.55 -7.10 -0.86
C MET A 353 -26.77 -5.59 -0.83
N LYS A 354 -27.97 -5.14 -0.43
CA LYS A 354 -28.41 -3.73 -0.53
C LYS A 354 -27.52 -2.73 0.23
N ASP A 355 -26.79 -3.18 1.25
CA ASP A 355 -25.87 -2.35 2.05
C ASP A 355 -24.46 -2.22 1.45
N LEU A 356 -24.18 -2.94 0.36
CA LEU A 356 -22.86 -2.99 -0.25
C LEU A 356 -22.44 -1.61 -0.79
N ARG A 357 -21.26 -1.16 -0.37
CA ARG A 357 -20.67 0.13 -0.76
C ARG A 357 -19.35 -0.01 -1.51
N TYR A 358 -18.61 -1.08 -1.27
CA TYR A 358 -17.37 -1.37 -1.99
C TYR A 358 -17.39 -2.81 -2.49
N LEU A 359 -17.33 -2.97 -3.80
CA LEU A 359 -17.20 -4.25 -4.48
C LEU A 359 -15.89 -4.27 -5.28
N SER A 360 -15.01 -5.23 -4.99
CA SER A 360 -13.81 -5.46 -5.78
C SER A 360 -13.78 -6.90 -6.30
N LEU A 361 -13.82 -7.01 -7.62
CA LEU A 361 -13.64 -8.23 -8.39
C LEU A 361 -12.28 -8.22 -9.12
N GLN A 362 -11.36 -7.35 -8.67
CA GLN A 362 -10.06 -7.14 -9.29
C GLN A 362 -9.35 -8.47 -9.63
N GLY A 363 -9.02 -8.67 -10.91
CA GLY A 363 -8.27 -9.83 -11.37
C GLY A 363 -9.07 -11.14 -11.42
N ILE A 364 -10.39 -11.16 -11.19
CA ILE A 364 -11.18 -12.38 -11.33
C ILE A 364 -11.33 -12.74 -12.83
N SER A 365 -11.06 -14.00 -13.17
CA SER A 365 -11.20 -14.52 -14.53
C SER A 365 -12.65 -14.93 -14.84
N ARG A 366 -12.96 -15.21 -16.12
CA ARG A 366 -14.28 -15.68 -16.61
C ARG A 366 -15.45 -14.69 -16.51
N ILE A 367 -15.30 -13.56 -15.81
CA ILE A 367 -16.31 -12.51 -15.82
C ILE A 367 -16.32 -11.84 -17.19
N THR A 368 -17.25 -12.24 -18.05
CA THR A 368 -17.46 -11.64 -19.38
C THR A 368 -18.38 -10.42 -19.33
N THR A 369 -19.36 -10.44 -18.46
CA THR A 369 -20.23 -9.30 -18.14
C THR A 369 -20.66 -9.37 -16.68
N LEU A 370 -21.17 -8.24 -16.16
CA LEU A 370 -21.81 -8.21 -14.85
C LEU A 370 -23.34 -8.32 -15.03
N PRO A 371 -24.05 -9.02 -14.13
CA PRO A 371 -25.48 -9.21 -14.27
C PRO A 371 -26.28 -7.94 -13.95
N ASP A 372 -27.45 -7.81 -14.57
CA ASP A 372 -28.39 -6.69 -14.36
C ASP A 372 -28.86 -6.61 -12.90
N SER A 373 -28.83 -7.71 -12.16
CA SER A 373 -29.13 -7.71 -10.72
C SER A 373 -28.23 -6.77 -9.91
N LEU A 374 -27.00 -6.44 -10.37
CA LEU A 374 -26.14 -5.45 -9.71
C LEU A 374 -26.72 -4.04 -9.72
N GLU A 375 -27.64 -3.71 -10.63
CA GLU A 375 -28.27 -2.40 -10.73
C GLU A 375 -29.06 -2.03 -9.44
N ARG A 376 -29.44 -3.05 -8.66
CA ARG A 376 -30.10 -2.91 -7.36
C ARG A 376 -29.17 -2.42 -6.24
N LEU A 377 -27.86 -2.40 -6.45
CA LEU A 377 -26.87 -1.98 -5.47
C LEU A 377 -26.77 -0.45 -5.39
N THR A 378 -27.88 0.21 -5.07
CA THR A 378 -27.98 1.68 -5.09
C THR A 378 -27.06 2.37 -4.08
N ASN A 379 -26.56 1.67 -3.06
CA ASN A 379 -25.58 2.16 -2.09
C ASN A 379 -24.12 1.98 -2.52
N LEU A 380 -23.86 1.34 -3.67
CA LEU A 380 -22.50 1.07 -4.13
C LEU A 380 -21.77 2.37 -4.44
N GLN A 381 -20.62 2.56 -3.80
CA GLN A 381 -19.77 3.76 -3.93
C GLN A 381 -18.52 3.49 -4.74
N ILE A 382 -17.94 2.30 -4.63
CA ILE A 382 -16.69 1.91 -5.29
C ILE A 382 -16.91 0.55 -5.96
N LEU A 383 -16.69 0.50 -7.27
CA LEU A 383 -16.67 -0.72 -8.08
C LEU A 383 -15.30 -0.87 -8.73
N ASP A 384 -14.55 -1.89 -8.32
CA ASP A 384 -13.20 -2.19 -8.83
C ASP A 384 -13.21 -3.51 -9.62
N LEU A 385 -13.11 -3.38 -10.94
CA LEU A 385 -13.07 -4.46 -11.92
C LEU A 385 -11.70 -4.54 -12.59
N ARG A 386 -10.69 -3.87 -12.03
CA ARG A 386 -9.36 -3.78 -12.65
C ARG A 386 -8.80 -5.17 -12.95
N ALA A 387 -8.21 -5.32 -14.14
CA ALA A 387 -7.61 -6.57 -14.60
C ALA A 387 -8.60 -7.77 -14.67
N CYS A 388 -9.91 -7.53 -14.77
CA CYS A 388 -10.85 -8.56 -15.24
C CYS A 388 -10.67 -8.73 -16.76
N HIS A 389 -9.70 -9.56 -17.16
CA HIS A 389 -9.27 -9.64 -18.56
C HIS A 389 -10.32 -10.18 -19.52
N ASN A 390 -11.27 -10.98 -19.03
CA ASN A 390 -12.37 -11.52 -19.83
C ASN A 390 -13.55 -10.56 -19.96
N LEU A 391 -13.55 -9.42 -19.27
CA LEU A 391 -14.69 -8.50 -19.27
C LEU A 391 -14.85 -7.86 -20.66
N GLU A 392 -15.96 -8.16 -21.32
CA GLU A 392 -16.30 -7.70 -22.68
C GLU A 392 -17.28 -6.52 -22.66
N ALA A 393 -18.20 -6.49 -21.69
CA ALA A 393 -19.20 -5.44 -21.59
C ALA A 393 -19.60 -5.15 -20.13
N LEU A 394 -19.85 -3.87 -19.86
CA LEU A 394 -20.53 -3.42 -18.65
C LEU A 394 -22.06 -3.41 -18.87
N PRO A 395 -22.86 -3.66 -17.81
CA PRO A 395 -24.32 -3.67 -17.92
C PRO A 395 -24.88 -2.28 -18.25
N THR A 396 -26.00 -2.23 -18.97
CA THR A 396 -26.58 -0.97 -19.45
C THR A 396 -27.11 -0.11 -18.31
N GLY A 397 -27.69 -0.71 -17.26
CA GLY A 397 -28.17 0.01 -16.09
C GLY A 397 -27.10 0.28 -15.03
N ILE A 398 -25.81 0.25 -15.37
CA ILE A 398 -24.75 0.80 -14.51
C ILE A 398 -25.08 2.23 -14.03
N GLY A 399 -25.81 3.00 -14.85
CA GLY A 399 -26.29 4.34 -14.53
C GLY A 399 -27.30 4.42 -13.38
N LEU A 400 -27.83 3.29 -12.89
CA LEU A 400 -28.71 3.19 -11.73
C LEU A 400 -27.95 3.20 -10.40
N LEU A 401 -26.63 2.99 -10.42
CA LEU A 401 -25.75 3.07 -9.25
C LEU A 401 -25.50 4.53 -8.84
N LYS A 402 -26.54 5.25 -8.39
CA LYS A 402 -26.51 6.71 -8.17
C LYS A 402 -25.45 7.18 -7.16
N ASN A 403 -25.04 6.32 -6.23
CA ASN A 403 -24.02 6.63 -5.23
C ASN A 403 -22.59 6.28 -5.67
N LEU A 404 -22.40 5.78 -6.90
CA LEU A 404 -21.09 5.37 -7.39
C LEU A 404 -20.18 6.58 -7.56
N THR A 405 -19.07 6.57 -6.84
CA THR A 405 -18.04 7.61 -6.84
C THR A 405 -16.76 7.16 -7.55
N HIS A 406 -16.49 5.85 -7.56
CA HIS A 406 -15.29 5.28 -8.16
C HIS A 406 -15.63 4.06 -9.02
N LEU A 407 -15.24 4.11 -10.29
CA LEU A 407 -15.29 2.98 -11.22
C LEU A 407 -13.90 2.75 -11.81
N ASP A 408 -13.34 1.56 -11.58
CA ASP A 408 -12.05 1.14 -12.13
C ASP A 408 -12.23 -0.08 -13.03
N VAL A 409 -12.15 0.13 -14.35
CA VAL A 409 -12.13 -0.91 -15.39
C VAL A 409 -10.80 -0.92 -16.13
N SER A 410 -9.72 -0.46 -15.48
CA SER A 410 -8.39 -0.48 -16.07
C SER A 410 -7.89 -1.91 -16.28
N GLU A 411 -7.08 -2.13 -17.32
CA GLU A 411 -6.50 -3.44 -17.65
C GLU A 411 -7.55 -4.53 -18.04
N CYS A 412 -8.79 -4.15 -18.33
CA CYS A 412 -9.79 -5.00 -18.99
C CYS A 412 -9.56 -4.99 -20.51
N SER A 413 -8.87 -6.00 -21.03
CA SER A 413 -8.37 -6.03 -22.41
C SER A 413 -9.42 -6.32 -23.48
N LEU A 414 -10.53 -6.99 -23.12
CA LEU A 414 -11.61 -7.35 -24.05
C LEU A 414 -12.77 -6.33 -24.05
N LEU A 415 -12.77 -5.39 -23.11
CA LEU A 415 -13.78 -4.34 -23.06
C LEU A 415 -13.59 -3.45 -24.28
N ASP A 416 -14.62 -3.27 -25.09
CA ASP A 416 -14.52 -2.54 -26.36
C ASP A 416 -15.41 -1.27 -26.42
N ARG A 417 -16.34 -1.12 -25.48
CA ARG A 417 -17.32 -0.03 -25.43
C ARG A 417 -17.71 0.35 -24.02
N MET A 418 -18.26 1.55 -23.90
CA MET A 418 -18.76 2.13 -22.65
C MET A 418 -20.29 2.26 -22.71
N PRO A 419 -21.05 1.82 -21.69
CA PRO A 419 -22.51 1.90 -21.71
C PRO A 419 -22.99 3.35 -21.51
N LYS A 420 -24.00 3.79 -22.26
CA LYS A 420 -24.55 5.17 -22.22
C LYS A 420 -24.97 5.63 -20.82
N GLY A 421 -25.39 4.70 -19.97
CA GLY A 421 -25.76 4.94 -18.57
C GLY A 421 -24.66 5.57 -17.70
N LEU A 422 -23.38 5.52 -18.11
CA LEU A 422 -22.29 6.17 -17.37
C LEU A 422 -22.49 7.68 -17.17
N SER A 423 -23.10 8.36 -18.15
CA SER A 423 -23.44 9.79 -18.07
C SER A 423 -24.43 10.12 -16.93
N SER A 424 -25.17 9.12 -16.43
CA SER A 424 -26.15 9.28 -15.35
C SER A 424 -25.55 9.20 -13.94
N LEU A 425 -24.25 8.95 -13.82
CA LEU A 425 -23.53 8.79 -12.55
C LEU A 425 -23.05 10.15 -11.99
N SER A 426 -23.98 11.02 -11.63
CA SER A 426 -23.69 12.41 -11.21
C SER A 426 -22.72 12.53 -10.02
N GLY A 427 -22.62 11.50 -9.18
CA GLY A 427 -21.67 11.40 -8.06
C GLY A 427 -20.26 10.93 -8.42
N LEU A 428 -19.99 10.54 -9.68
CA LEU A 428 -18.74 9.91 -10.09
C LEU A 428 -17.55 10.89 -9.99
N GLN A 429 -16.52 10.47 -9.25
CA GLN A 429 -15.30 11.26 -8.99
C GLN A 429 -14.08 10.68 -9.70
N VAL A 430 -14.02 9.35 -9.82
CA VAL A 430 -12.91 8.62 -10.43
C VAL A 430 -13.45 7.63 -11.45
N LEU A 431 -13.05 7.80 -12.70
CA LEU A 431 -13.29 6.85 -13.78
C LEU A 431 -11.97 6.44 -14.40
N LYS A 432 -11.66 5.14 -14.40
CA LYS A 432 -10.44 4.64 -15.05
C LYS A 432 -10.75 3.55 -16.04
N GLY A 433 -10.03 3.60 -17.17
CA GLY A 433 -10.19 2.64 -18.26
C GLY A 433 -11.33 3.01 -19.20
N PHE A 434 -11.69 4.29 -19.32
CA PHE A 434 -12.66 4.75 -20.31
C PHE A 434 -12.11 4.47 -21.73
N ILE A 435 -12.93 3.92 -22.62
CA ILE A 435 -12.46 3.42 -23.92
C ILE A 435 -12.98 4.31 -25.03
N ILE A 436 -12.07 4.70 -25.93
CA ILE A 436 -12.41 5.32 -27.20
C ILE A 436 -12.04 4.31 -28.29
N SER A 437 -13.04 3.68 -28.90
CA SER A 437 -12.88 2.65 -29.93
C SER A 437 -13.48 3.08 -31.27
N ARG A 438 -12.98 2.49 -32.35
CA ARG A 438 -13.48 2.72 -33.71
C ARG A 438 -14.84 2.04 -33.83
N ASN A 439 -15.85 2.76 -34.29
CA ASN A 439 -17.18 2.22 -34.62
C ASN A 439 -17.07 1.27 -35.83
N ILE A 440 -16.53 0.07 -35.64
CA ILE A 440 -16.28 -0.89 -36.74
C ILE A 440 -17.56 -1.64 -37.12
N THR A 441 -18.51 -1.79 -36.19
CA THR A 441 -19.79 -2.41 -36.51
C THR A 441 -20.73 -1.40 -37.15
N ARG A 442 -20.84 -1.44 -38.48
CA ARG A 442 -21.86 -0.71 -39.26
C ARG A 442 -23.31 -1.13 -38.94
N ASN A 443 -23.50 -2.06 -38.01
CA ASN A 443 -24.79 -2.42 -37.43
C ASN A 443 -24.64 -2.52 -35.90
N ILE A 444 -25.54 -1.86 -35.16
CA ILE A 444 -25.79 -1.90 -33.70
C ILE A 444 -25.36 -0.63 -32.89
N THR A 445 -26.31 0.32 -32.88
CA THR A 445 -26.82 1.17 -31.77
C THR A 445 -26.10 2.45 -31.33
N SER A 446 -26.94 3.48 -31.20
CA SER A 446 -26.76 4.81 -30.59
C SER A 446 -26.40 4.83 -29.09
N ASP A 447 -25.96 3.71 -28.52
CA ASP A 447 -26.00 3.43 -27.07
C ASP A 447 -24.62 3.28 -26.42
N SER A 448 -23.54 3.64 -27.12
CA SER A 448 -22.21 3.78 -26.52
C SER A 448 -21.99 5.20 -25.97
N CYS A 449 -21.47 5.27 -24.74
CA CYS A 449 -21.09 6.52 -24.08
C CYS A 449 -19.83 7.09 -24.71
N ARG A 450 -19.90 8.33 -25.20
CA ARG A 450 -18.75 9.10 -25.70
C ARG A 450 -18.25 10.07 -24.64
N LEU A 451 -17.11 10.71 -24.91
CA LEU A 451 -16.52 11.64 -23.95
C LEU A 451 -17.40 12.87 -23.71
N LYS A 452 -18.08 13.38 -24.75
CA LYS A 452 -19.07 14.46 -24.62
C LYS A 452 -20.20 14.14 -23.65
N ASP A 453 -20.63 12.87 -23.58
CA ASP A 453 -21.73 12.47 -22.71
C ASP A 453 -21.30 12.50 -21.23
N LEU A 454 -20.00 12.38 -20.96
CA LEU A 454 -19.43 12.51 -19.61
C LEU A 454 -19.24 13.96 -19.17
N ALA A 455 -19.38 14.95 -20.05
CA ALA A 455 -19.21 16.37 -19.71
C ALA A 455 -20.23 16.87 -18.66
N VAL A 456 -21.34 16.14 -18.49
CA VAL A 456 -22.35 16.40 -17.45
C VAL A 456 -21.86 16.04 -16.04
N LEU A 457 -20.79 15.24 -15.92
CA LEU A 457 -20.26 14.74 -14.64
C LEU A 457 -19.39 15.79 -13.94
N LYS A 458 -20.04 16.72 -13.22
CA LYS A 458 -19.37 17.87 -12.57
C LYS A 458 -18.49 17.52 -11.37
N ASN A 459 -18.53 16.28 -10.90
CA ASN A 459 -17.70 15.80 -9.79
C ASN A 459 -16.46 15.02 -10.25
N LEU A 460 -16.28 14.81 -11.57
CA LEU A 460 -15.21 13.98 -12.09
C LEU A 460 -13.85 14.66 -11.92
N ARG A 461 -12.98 14.07 -11.11
CA ARG A 461 -11.65 14.59 -10.76
C ARG A 461 -10.53 13.79 -11.39
N LYS A 462 -10.76 12.52 -11.67
CA LYS A 462 -9.76 11.63 -12.24
C LYS A 462 -10.33 10.81 -13.38
N LEU A 463 -9.67 10.90 -14.54
CA LEU A 463 -10.04 10.20 -15.75
C LEU A 463 -8.83 9.46 -16.32
N THR A 464 -9.01 8.19 -16.70
CA THR A 464 -8.04 7.45 -17.52
C THR A 464 -8.72 6.97 -18.78
N ILE A 465 -8.18 7.35 -19.93
CA ILE A 465 -8.67 7.07 -21.27
C ILE A 465 -7.73 6.08 -21.96
N ASN A 466 -8.30 5.05 -22.57
CA ASN A 466 -7.63 4.07 -23.41
C ASN A 466 -8.18 4.23 -24.84
N ILE A 467 -7.34 4.72 -25.74
CA ILE A 467 -7.68 4.86 -27.16
C ILE A 467 -7.32 3.54 -27.84
N ALA A 468 -8.30 2.83 -28.39
CA ALA A 468 -8.06 1.55 -29.05
C ALA A 468 -7.21 1.73 -30.31
N GLY A 469 -6.42 0.70 -30.65
CA GLY A 469 -5.51 0.71 -31.81
C GLY A 469 -6.20 1.14 -33.10
N GLY A 470 -5.65 2.14 -33.78
CA GLY A 470 -6.18 2.69 -35.02
C GLY A 470 -7.38 3.64 -34.89
N THR A 471 -7.88 3.90 -33.68
CA THR A 471 -9.03 4.80 -33.48
C THR A 471 -8.60 6.26 -33.63
N ILE A 472 -9.38 7.06 -34.36
CA ILE A 472 -9.22 8.51 -34.43
C ILE A 472 -10.04 9.13 -33.31
N ALA A 473 -9.38 9.62 -32.25
CA ALA A 473 -10.02 10.14 -31.05
C ALA A 473 -10.12 11.68 -31.02
N ASN A 474 -9.83 12.37 -32.13
CA ASN A 474 -9.73 13.84 -32.16
C ASN A 474 -10.97 14.55 -31.64
N ASP A 475 -12.14 14.17 -32.14
CA ASP A 475 -13.39 14.84 -31.77
C ASP A 475 -13.76 14.53 -30.33
N ASP A 476 -13.57 13.29 -29.87
CA ASP A 476 -13.78 12.93 -28.46
C ASP A 476 -12.85 13.72 -27.53
N LEU A 477 -11.56 13.83 -27.86
CA LEU A 477 -10.61 14.52 -26.97
C LEU A 477 -10.84 16.04 -26.90
N LYS A 478 -11.46 16.67 -27.91
CA LYS A 478 -11.84 18.10 -27.83
C LYS A 478 -12.80 18.37 -26.67
N GLU A 479 -13.61 17.39 -26.31
CA GLU A 479 -14.59 17.47 -25.21
C GLU A 479 -13.92 17.51 -23.83
N LEU A 480 -12.61 17.24 -23.73
CA LEU A 480 -11.87 17.35 -22.47
C LEU A 480 -11.97 18.75 -21.85
N THR A 481 -12.16 19.79 -22.66
CA THR A 481 -12.32 21.17 -22.16
C THR A 481 -13.57 21.38 -21.32
N ALA A 482 -14.56 20.50 -21.42
CA ALA A 482 -15.79 20.60 -20.64
C ALA A 482 -15.64 20.11 -19.18
N PHE A 483 -14.51 19.50 -18.82
CA PHE A 483 -14.28 18.94 -17.48
C PHE A 483 -13.54 19.93 -16.56
N GLU A 484 -14.31 20.82 -15.93
CA GLU A 484 -13.78 21.89 -15.06
C GLU A 484 -13.10 21.38 -13.79
N THR A 485 -13.52 20.24 -13.24
CA THR A 485 -13.00 19.71 -11.95
C THR A 485 -11.87 18.70 -12.10
N LEU A 486 -11.48 18.37 -13.34
CA LEU A 486 -10.55 17.28 -13.62
C LEU A 486 -9.13 17.66 -13.19
N SER A 487 -8.60 16.96 -12.18
CA SER A 487 -7.27 17.22 -11.62
C SER A 487 -6.20 16.21 -12.06
N SER A 488 -6.61 15.02 -12.52
CA SER A 488 -5.71 13.98 -13.00
C SER A 488 -6.23 13.32 -14.26
N LEU A 489 -5.49 13.44 -15.35
CA LEU A 489 -5.79 12.81 -16.63
C LEU A 489 -4.69 11.81 -17.00
N THR A 490 -5.08 10.65 -17.51
CA THR A 490 -4.19 9.68 -18.12
C THR A 490 -4.74 9.30 -19.49
N ILE A 491 -3.92 9.36 -20.53
CA ILE A 491 -4.30 8.95 -21.88
C ILE A 491 -3.31 7.87 -22.33
N THR A 492 -3.84 6.72 -22.71
CA THR A 492 -3.08 5.58 -23.21
C THR A 492 -3.49 5.31 -24.64
N TRP A 493 -2.51 5.23 -25.54
CA TRP A 493 -2.73 4.85 -26.93
C TRP A 493 -2.47 3.36 -27.12
N GLY A 494 -3.44 2.66 -27.72
CA GLY A 494 -3.30 1.26 -28.14
C GLY A 494 -2.37 1.12 -29.34
N GLN A 495 -1.82 -0.07 -29.51
CA GLN A 495 -0.88 -0.37 -30.60
C GLN A 495 -1.54 -0.15 -31.97
N VAL A 496 -0.86 0.61 -32.83
CA VAL A 496 -1.24 0.79 -34.24
C VAL A 496 -0.51 -0.28 -35.04
N THR A 497 -1.23 -1.18 -35.71
CA THR A 497 -0.63 -2.16 -36.64
C THR A 497 -0.11 -1.47 -37.88
N GLU A 498 0.98 -1.99 -38.48
CA GLU A 498 1.65 -1.39 -39.65
C GLU A 498 0.71 -1.12 -40.84
N THR A 499 -0.35 -1.92 -40.97
CA THR A 499 -1.43 -1.77 -41.97
C THR A 499 -2.23 -0.46 -41.87
N LEU A 500 -2.09 0.32 -40.80
CA LEU A 500 -2.79 1.59 -40.59
C LEU A 500 -1.87 2.82 -40.68
N LEU A 501 -0.58 2.63 -40.98
CA LEU A 501 0.42 3.71 -41.10
C LEU A 501 0.16 4.67 -42.27
N GLU A 502 -0.63 4.26 -43.26
CA GLU A 502 -0.99 5.10 -44.41
C GLU A 502 -1.97 6.22 -44.05
N GLN A 503 -2.71 6.08 -42.93
CA GLN A 503 -3.50 7.16 -42.36
C GLN A 503 -2.66 7.87 -41.30
N LYS A 504 -2.31 9.14 -41.52
CA LYS A 504 -1.67 10.01 -40.51
C LYS A 504 -2.60 10.15 -39.30
N VAL A 505 -2.55 9.21 -38.35
CA VAL A 505 -3.24 9.29 -37.06
C VAL A 505 -2.55 10.40 -36.27
N THR A 506 -3.08 11.60 -36.41
CA THR A 506 -2.74 12.76 -35.57
C THR A 506 -3.89 12.95 -34.61
N VAL A 507 -3.60 12.87 -33.32
CA VAL A 507 -4.53 12.95 -32.20
C VAL A 507 -4.29 14.27 -31.47
N THR A 508 -4.95 15.32 -31.92
CA THR A 508 -4.90 16.65 -31.29
C THR A 508 -6.11 16.83 -30.37
N PRO A 509 -5.95 16.83 -29.02
CA PRO A 509 -6.91 17.43 -28.10
C PRO A 509 -7.06 18.94 -28.39
N PRO A 510 -8.03 19.64 -27.79
CA PRO A 510 -8.57 20.87 -28.34
C PRO A 510 -7.55 22.00 -28.35
N LYS A 511 -7.59 22.81 -29.42
CA LYS A 511 -6.78 24.02 -29.59
C LYS A 511 -7.34 25.24 -28.83
N SER A 512 -8.55 25.14 -28.29
CA SER A 512 -9.26 26.24 -27.62
C SER A 512 -9.92 25.74 -26.33
N GLY A 513 -9.74 26.46 -25.23
CA GLY A 513 -10.16 26.09 -23.88
C GLY A 513 -9.00 25.71 -22.94
N SER A 514 -9.14 26.01 -21.65
CA SER A 514 -8.08 25.78 -20.63
C SER A 514 -8.54 24.76 -19.58
N LEU A 515 -7.72 23.72 -19.38
CA LEU A 515 -7.87 22.69 -18.35
C LEU A 515 -7.23 23.19 -17.04
N HIS A 516 -7.85 24.22 -16.46
CA HIS A 516 -7.30 24.98 -15.35
C HIS A 516 -7.20 24.17 -14.03
N ALA A 517 -8.05 23.17 -13.79
CA ALA A 517 -7.94 22.34 -12.59
C ALA A 517 -6.90 21.21 -12.69
N LEU A 518 -6.34 20.97 -13.88
CA LEU A 518 -5.51 19.79 -14.13
C LEU A 518 -4.12 19.93 -13.50
N GLU A 519 -3.86 19.16 -12.45
CA GLU A 519 -2.56 19.13 -11.76
C GLU A 519 -1.63 18.03 -12.27
N LYS A 520 -2.18 16.96 -12.86
CA LYS A 520 -1.43 15.80 -13.35
C LYS A 520 -1.90 15.36 -14.75
N LEU A 521 -0.93 15.21 -15.65
CA LEU A 521 -1.10 14.61 -16.97
C LEU A 521 -0.13 13.41 -17.14
N ASP A 522 -0.66 12.27 -17.58
CA ASP A 522 0.11 11.03 -17.78
C ASP A 522 -0.21 10.46 -19.19
N LEU A 523 0.74 10.60 -20.11
CA LEU A 523 0.62 10.17 -21.50
C LEU A 523 1.39 8.88 -21.72
N GLN A 524 0.72 7.85 -22.24
CA GLN A 524 1.28 6.50 -22.35
C GLN A 524 1.17 5.95 -23.76
N CYS A 525 2.26 5.40 -24.29
CA CYS A 525 2.34 4.78 -25.61
C CYS A 525 2.05 5.73 -26.79
N ILE A 526 2.48 7.00 -26.69
CA ILE A 526 2.24 8.01 -27.72
C ILE A 526 2.74 7.53 -29.11
N PRO A 527 1.92 7.62 -30.18
CA PRO A 527 2.33 7.24 -31.53
C PRO A 527 3.52 8.07 -32.05
N GLN A 528 4.34 7.50 -32.93
CA GLN A 528 5.57 8.14 -33.43
C GLN A 528 5.32 9.46 -34.18
N HIS A 529 4.20 9.57 -34.89
CA HIS A 529 3.86 10.75 -35.70
C HIS A 529 3.08 11.82 -34.93
N GLU A 530 2.76 11.57 -33.66
CA GLU A 530 1.99 12.51 -32.84
C GLU A 530 2.81 13.77 -32.54
N LYS A 531 2.21 14.94 -32.76
CA LYS A 531 2.84 16.23 -32.46
C LYS A 531 2.16 16.83 -31.24
N LEU A 532 2.90 16.99 -30.15
CA LEU A 532 2.41 17.53 -28.87
C LEU A 532 2.23 19.06 -28.88
N ASN A 533 1.87 19.65 -30.03
CA ASN A 533 1.71 21.10 -30.20
C ASN A 533 0.56 21.67 -29.34
N TRP A 534 -0.39 20.84 -28.93
CA TRP A 534 -1.49 21.19 -28.03
C TRP A 534 -1.04 21.27 -26.57
N LEU A 535 0.08 20.62 -26.21
CA LEU A 535 0.62 20.61 -24.87
C LEU A 535 1.37 21.94 -24.66
N THR A 536 0.63 22.95 -24.21
CA THR A 536 1.13 24.31 -23.96
C THR A 536 0.82 24.77 -22.54
N PRO A 537 1.61 25.69 -21.96
CA PRO A 537 1.34 26.26 -20.65
C PRO A 537 -0.05 26.91 -20.53
N GLY A 538 -0.56 27.54 -21.60
CA GLY A 538 -1.86 28.20 -21.59
C GLY A 538 -3.04 27.23 -21.48
N VAL A 539 -2.92 26.04 -22.06
CA VAL A 539 -3.96 24.99 -21.95
C VAL A 539 -3.92 24.34 -20.56
N PHE A 540 -2.75 24.26 -19.92
CA PHE A 540 -2.54 23.57 -18.66
C PHE A 540 -1.84 24.45 -17.60
N PRO A 541 -2.47 25.55 -17.16
CA PRO A 541 -1.80 26.58 -16.34
C PRO A 541 -1.36 26.08 -14.96
N ASN A 542 -2.08 25.11 -14.37
CA ASN A 542 -1.83 24.57 -13.03
C ASN A 542 -1.16 23.19 -13.03
N LEU A 543 -0.60 22.76 -14.17
CA LEU A 543 0.01 21.43 -14.29
C LEU A 543 1.30 21.35 -13.48
N LYS A 544 1.29 20.52 -12.43
CA LYS A 544 2.44 20.25 -11.56
C LYS A 544 3.21 19.00 -11.96
N LYS A 545 2.53 18.03 -12.60
CA LYS A 545 3.11 16.71 -12.91
C LYS A 545 2.84 16.32 -14.36
N LEU A 546 3.91 16.12 -15.12
CA LEU A 546 3.86 15.66 -16.51
C LEU A 546 4.62 14.34 -16.66
N TYR A 547 3.90 13.27 -16.99
CA TYR A 547 4.46 11.95 -17.23
C TYR A 547 4.29 11.55 -18.68
N ILE A 548 5.36 11.08 -19.33
CA ILE A 548 5.37 10.57 -20.71
C ILE A 548 6.06 9.21 -20.68
N ARG A 549 5.36 8.15 -21.10
CA ARG A 549 5.85 6.77 -20.97
C ARG A 549 5.56 5.92 -22.19
N GLY A 550 6.57 5.21 -22.70
CA GLY A 550 6.42 4.32 -23.85
C GLY A 550 6.04 5.04 -25.14
N GLY A 551 5.95 4.30 -26.23
CA GLY A 551 5.58 4.82 -27.55
C GLY A 551 6.78 5.26 -28.40
N GLY A 552 6.47 5.88 -29.54
CA GLY A 552 7.44 6.17 -30.60
C GLY A 552 7.92 7.62 -30.66
N LEU A 553 7.61 8.45 -29.65
CA LEU A 553 7.89 9.88 -29.64
C LEU A 553 9.38 10.18 -29.90
N LYS A 554 9.67 10.99 -30.92
CA LYS A 554 11.04 11.37 -31.31
C LYS A 554 11.57 12.62 -30.63
N SER A 555 10.71 13.61 -30.35
CA SER A 555 11.11 14.86 -29.71
C SER A 555 9.98 15.42 -28.83
N LEU A 556 10.35 16.17 -27.80
CA LEU A 556 9.42 16.98 -26.99
C LEU A 556 9.17 18.32 -27.67
N ASN A 557 8.63 18.30 -28.89
CA ASN A 557 8.20 19.51 -29.58
C ASN A 557 6.86 19.98 -28.97
N LEU A 558 6.93 20.59 -27.79
CA LEU A 558 5.79 21.21 -27.13
C LEU A 558 5.35 22.45 -27.92
N GLY A 559 4.07 22.80 -27.85
CA GLY A 559 3.59 23.99 -28.54
C GLY A 559 4.18 25.28 -27.94
N THR A 560 4.44 26.26 -28.81
CA THR A 560 4.85 27.60 -28.39
C THR A 560 3.62 28.40 -27.96
N ASN A 561 3.53 28.71 -26.68
CA ASN A 561 2.58 29.70 -26.18
C ASN A 561 3.28 30.52 -25.11
N THR A 562 3.02 31.83 -25.07
CA THR A 562 3.68 32.78 -24.18
C THR A 562 3.36 32.44 -22.72
N GLY A 563 4.27 31.75 -22.02
CA GLY A 563 4.10 31.38 -20.62
C GLY A 563 5.16 30.39 -20.14
N LYS A 564 5.44 30.37 -18.83
CA LYS A 564 6.35 29.40 -18.21
C LYS A 564 5.55 28.22 -17.64
N TRP A 565 6.10 27.01 -17.72
CA TRP A 565 5.48 25.83 -17.13
C TRP A 565 5.64 25.81 -15.60
N ASN A 566 4.55 25.49 -14.90
CA ASN A 566 4.54 25.24 -13.45
C ASN A 566 4.82 23.77 -13.07
N VAL A 567 5.39 23.00 -14.00
CA VAL A 567 5.65 21.57 -13.81
C VAL A 567 6.81 21.38 -12.83
N GLU A 568 6.49 20.80 -11.67
CA GLU A 568 7.44 20.45 -10.61
C GLU A 568 8.03 19.05 -10.81
N THR A 569 7.27 18.14 -11.42
CA THR A 569 7.70 16.75 -11.64
C THR A 569 7.55 16.33 -13.10
N LEU A 570 8.67 15.99 -13.74
CA LEU A 570 8.72 15.39 -15.07
C LEU A 570 9.15 13.92 -14.99
N ARG A 571 8.42 13.03 -15.66
CA ARG A 571 8.76 11.60 -15.72
C ARG A 571 8.77 11.12 -17.15
N LEU A 572 9.92 10.67 -17.63
CA LEU A 572 10.15 10.12 -18.96
C LEU A 572 10.55 8.65 -18.82
N LYS A 573 9.74 7.72 -19.32
CA LYS A 573 10.03 6.28 -19.19
C LYS A 573 9.86 5.51 -20.49
N TYR A 574 10.77 4.57 -20.78
CA TYR A 574 10.67 3.65 -21.91
C TYR A 574 10.55 4.38 -23.27
N LEU A 575 11.25 5.50 -23.44
CA LEU A 575 11.22 6.31 -24.66
C LEU A 575 12.51 6.07 -25.45
N SER A 576 12.53 5.02 -26.26
CA SER A 576 13.71 4.60 -27.03
C SER A 576 14.14 5.60 -28.11
N ASN A 577 13.16 6.31 -28.69
CA ASN A 577 13.37 7.22 -29.81
C ASN A 577 13.50 8.69 -29.40
N LEU A 578 13.29 9.03 -28.13
CA LEU A 578 13.26 10.42 -27.69
C LEU A 578 14.66 11.02 -27.69
N GLU A 579 14.86 12.02 -28.51
CA GLU A 579 16.08 12.81 -28.62
C GLU A 579 15.90 14.18 -27.98
N CYS A 580 16.95 14.65 -27.29
CA CYS A 580 17.05 16.00 -26.77
C CYS A 580 18.46 16.51 -27.10
N ASN A 581 18.56 17.72 -27.65
CA ASN A 581 19.85 18.26 -28.09
C ASN A 581 20.66 18.76 -26.89
N HIS A 582 20.04 19.50 -25.98
CA HIS A 582 20.67 19.95 -24.73
C HIS A 582 19.74 19.76 -23.54
N TRP A 583 20.29 19.39 -22.37
CA TRP A 583 19.51 19.33 -21.12
C TRP A 583 18.89 20.68 -20.76
N SER A 584 19.60 21.78 -21.07
CA SER A 584 19.14 23.15 -20.88
C SER A 584 17.82 23.43 -21.60
N ASP A 585 17.50 22.71 -22.69
CA ASP A 585 16.21 22.85 -23.37
C ASP A 585 15.05 22.41 -22.46
N ILE A 586 15.23 21.33 -21.68
CA ILE A 586 14.24 20.84 -20.71
C ILE A 586 14.14 21.81 -19.53
N GLU A 587 15.25 22.32 -19.02
CA GLU A 587 15.26 23.28 -17.90
C GLU A 587 14.62 24.62 -18.27
N ASN A 588 14.93 25.13 -19.45
CA ASN A 588 14.36 26.38 -19.98
C ASN A 588 12.87 26.22 -20.23
N THR A 589 12.45 25.05 -20.74
CA THR A 589 11.04 24.74 -20.94
C THR A 589 10.30 24.66 -19.60
N PHE A 590 10.83 23.91 -18.64
CA PHE A 590 10.18 23.65 -17.36
C PHE A 590 10.95 24.31 -16.20
N SER A 591 10.77 25.63 -16.06
CA SER A 591 11.51 26.43 -15.07
C SER A 591 11.29 26.03 -13.61
N SER A 592 10.12 25.44 -13.29
CA SER A 592 9.72 25.07 -11.93
C SER A 592 10.07 23.63 -11.54
N LEU A 593 10.87 22.92 -12.34
CA LEU A 593 11.21 21.52 -12.09
C LEU A 593 11.95 21.33 -10.77
N ALA A 594 11.42 20.42 -9.94
CA ALA A 594 12.02 19.96 -8.69
C ALA A 594 12.44 18.48 -8.75
N LEU A 595 11.76 17.67 -9.57
CA LEU A 595 12.05 16.23 -9.72
C LEU A 595 11.98 15.82 -11.20
N VAL A 596 13.02 15.16 -11.68
CA VAL A 596 13.03 14.52 -13.00
C VAL A 596 13.36 13.04 -12.86
N GLU A 597 12.57 12.19 -13.50
CA GLU A 597 12.83 10.76 -13.57
C GLU A 597 12.95 10.29 -15.00
N ILE A 598 14.10 9.71 -15.35
CA ILE A 598 14.37 9.16 -16.67
C ILE A 598 14.73 7.69 -16.54
N TYR A 599 13.94 6.83 -17.16
CA TYR A 599 14.11 5.39 -17.06
C TYR A 599 14.02 4.74 -18.43
N LYS A 600 15.09 4.06 -18.87
CA LYS A 600 15.17 3.40 -20.19
C LYS A 600 14.85 4.35 -21.36
N CYS A 601 15.60 5.45 -21.44
CA CYS A 601 15.56 6.43 -22.55
C CYS A 601 16.98 6.60 -23.13
N PRO A 602 17.50 5.62 -23.91
CA PRO A 602 18.92 5.53 -24.28
C PRO A 602 19.46 6.79 -24.97
N LYS A 603 18.76 7.29 -25.99
CA LYS A 603 19.17 8.48 -26.76
C LYS A 603 19.23 9.78 -25.95
N LEU A 604 18.49 9.85 -24.84
CA LEU A 604 18.53 10.98 -23.92
C LEU A 604 19.67 10.86 -22.90
N ILE A 605 20.02 9.62 -22.53
CA ILE A 605 21.07 9.31 -21.56
C ILE A 605 22.46 9.46 -22.18
N GLU A 606 22.61 9.15 -23.47
CA GLU A 606 23.89 9.23 -24.21
C GLU A 606 24.39 10.68 -24.41
N LYS A 607 23.50 11.68 -24.42
CA LYS A 607 23.84 13.09 -24.70
C LYS A 607 24.15 13.95 -23.45
N LYS A 608 24.73 13.35 -22.41
CA LYS A 608 25.14 13.96 -21.12
C LYS A 608 23.98 14.46 -20.25
N LEU A 609 23.56 13.59 -19.31
CA LEU A 609 22.88 13.97 -18.07
C LEU A 609 23.89 14.60 -17.08
N PRO A 610 23.44 15.31 -16.02
CA PRO A 610 24.33 15.96 -15.04
C PRO A 610 25.34 15.05 -14.31
N SER A 611 25.32 13.73 -14.51
CA SER A 611 26.28 12.79 -13.92
C SER A 611 26.30 11.47 -14.70
N HIS A 612 27.50 10.97 -15.03
CA HIS A 612 27.73 9.69 -15.71
C HIS A 612 27.30 8.49 -14.84
N HIS A 613 26.02 8.09 -14.92
CA HIS A 613 25.55 6.83 -14.34
C HIS A 613 24.68 6.06 -15.32
N HIS A 614 25.08 4.82 -15.62
CA HIS A 614 24.34 3.88 -16.46
C HIS A 614 23.33 3.12 -15.60
N GLY A 615 22.06 3.51 -15.69
CA GLY A 615 20.97 2.90 -14.94
C GLY A 615 19.91 3.95 -14.64
N GLY A 616 18.63 3.62 -14.83
CA GLY A 616 17.54 4.60 -14.76
C GLY A 616 17.63 5.46 -13.50
N THR A 617 17.86 6.75 -13.71
CA THR A 617 18.29 7.66 -12.67
C THR A 617 17.19 8.67 -12.42
N VAL A 618 17.11 9.13 -11.18
CA VAL A 618 16.19 10.17 -10.77
C VAL A 618 16.98 11.26 -10.15
N TRP A 619 16.65 12.47 -10.54
CA TRP A 619 17.32 13.67 -10.10
C TRP A 619 16.35 14.54 -9.35
N ILE A 620 16.84 15.11 -8.27
CA ILE A 620 16.14 16.12 -7.49
C ILE A 620 16.95 17.39 -7.60
N LYS A 621 16.25 18.51 -7.81
CA LYS A 621 16.87 19.84 -7.80
C LYS A 621 16.89 20.34 -6.36
N ILE A 622 18.07 20.64 -5.82
CA ILE A 622 18.24 21.27 -4.52
C ILE A 622 18.61 22.75 -4.73
N ASN A 623 17.94 23.64 -4.01
CA ASN A 623 18.20 25.08 -4.09
C ASN A 623 19.68 25.36 -3.72
N GLY A 624 20.44 25.94 -4.64
CA GLY A 624 21.85 26.27 -4.44
C GLY A 624 22.86 25.22 -4.90
N GLU A 625 22.46 23.95 -5.09
CA GLU A 625 23.39 22.84 -5.40
C GLU A 625 23.16 22.20 -6.80
N GLY A 626 22.11 22.60 -7.52
CA GLY A 626 21.81 22.06 -8.86
C GLY A 626 21.10 20.70 -8.81
N TRP A 627 21.28 19.89 -9.87
CA TRP A 627 20.65 18.57 -10.00
C TRP A 627 21.50 17.48 -9.34
N ILE A 628 20.92 16.79 -8.37
CA ILE A 628 21.59 15.70 -7.64
C ILE A 628 20.90 14.38 -7.98
N PRO A 629 21.64 13.34 -8.40
CA PRO A 629 21.09 12.01 -8.55
C PRO A 629 20.73 11.42 -7.19
N VAL A 630 19.52 10.87 -7.06
CA VAL A 630 19.10 10.10 -5.90
C VAL A 630 19.83 8.76 -5.96
N LYS A 631 20.85 8.58 -5.11
CA LYS A 631 21.50 7.27 -4.90
C LYS A 631 20.56 6.33 -4.14
N ASP A 632 20.74 5.05 -4.42
CA ASP A 632 19.88 3.93 -3.99
C ASP A 632 19.72 3.79 -2.47
#